data_AF-A0A925XEK2-F1
#
_entry.id   AF-A0A925XEK2-F1
#
_cell.length_a   1.000
_cell.length_b   1.000
_cell.length_c   1.000
_cell.angle_alpha   90.00
_cell.angle_beta   90.00
_cell.angle_gamma   90.00
#
_symmetry.space_group_name_H-M   'P 1'
#
loop_
_entity.id
_entity.type
_entity.pdbx_description
1 polymer ?
#
loop_
_entity_poly.entity_id
_entity_poly.type
_entity_poly.pdbx_seq_one_letter_code
_entity_poly.pdbx_strand_id
1 'polypeptide(L)'
;MRRSVLVAMLIGVLALGTGWMVWTRNWGESDARSDSPVAPSSRAAAFNAAPATEEAGDSPIHFTLMTESSGIVFQHRSGNSPERPFPAANGSGIGSLDYDLDGNYDLYFATGRTFPLDQPDGVGSGNRLYRNNGHWKFADVTTAAGVGHLGYSAGIAVGDFDSDGFPDIYVSCFGPNLLYRN
;
A
#
# COMPACT_ATOMS: atom_id res chain seq x y z
N MET A 1 -7.04 -50.56 20.04
CA MET A 1 -8.37 -51.22 19.98
C MET A 1 -9.43 -50.24 20.46
N ARG A 2 -10.52 -50.15 19.70
CA ARG A 2 -11.62 -49.18 19.77
C ARG A 2 -12.37 -49.20 21.11
N ARG A 3 -12.90 -48.05 21.57
CA ARG A 3 -14.34 -47.70 21.53
C ARG A 3 -14.61 -46.34 22.19
N SER A 4 -15.14 -45.42 21.38
CA SER A 4 -15.72 -44.13 21.76
C SER A 4 -17.08 -44.31 22.44
N VAL A 5 -17.41 -43.49 23.44
CA VAL A 5 -18.76 -43.39 24.02
C VAL A 5 -19.33 -42.03 23.65
N LEU A 6 -20.42 -42.06 22.89
CA LEU A 6 -21.25 -40.92 22.51
C LEU A 6 -22.37 -40.82 23.55
N VAL A 7 -22.55 -39.65 24.17
CA VAL A 7 -23.72 -39.35 24.99
C VAL A 7 -24.60 -38.38 24.19
N ALA A 8 -25.72 -38.89 23.68
CA ALA A 8 -26.80 -38.08 23.14
C ALA A 8 -27.76 -37.76 24.30
N MET A 9 -27.98 -36.46 24.56
CA MET A 9 -29.11 -36.02 25.38
C MET A 9 -30.21 -35.47 24.49
N LEU A 10 -31.41 -36.01 24.71
CA LEU A 10 -32.64 -35.79 23.96
C LEU A 10 -33.69 -35.35 24.98
N ILE A 11 -34.08 -34.07 24.97
CA ILE A 11 -35.21 -33.48 25.70
C ILE A 11 -35.59 -32.25 24.85
N GLY A 12 -36.81 -31.98 24.40
CA GLY A 12 -38.14 -32.51 24.62
C GLY A 12 -39.07 -31.38 24.17
N VAL A 13 -39.79 -31.55 23.07
CA VAL A 13 -40.74 -30.56 22.53
C VAL A 13 -42.09 -30.73 23.22
N LEU A 14 -42.63 -29.64 23.77
CA LEU A 14 -44.05 -29.53 24.13
C LEU A 14 -44.59 -28.25 23.50
N ALA A 15 -45.37 -28.45 22.44
CA ALA A 15 -46.05 -27.41 21.69
C ALA A 15 -47.46 -27.19 22.25
N LEU A 16 -47.82 -25.95 22.56
CA LEU A 16 -49.20 -25.45 22.46
C LEU A 16 -49.13 -23.95 22.11
N GLY A 17 -49.63 -23.59 20.93
CA GLY A 17 -49.65 -22.21 20.45
C GLY A 17 -49.87 -22.15 18.94
N THR A 18 -51.09 -22.45 18.52
CA THR A 18 -51.56 -22.41 17.13
C THR A 18 -51.51 -20.99 16.57
N GLY A 19 -50.66 -20.79 15.55
CA GLY A 19 -50.62 -19.61 14.70
C GLY A 19 -50.04 -19.98 13.34
N TRP A 20 -50.89 -20.53 12.48
CA TRP A 20 -50.52 -20.89 11.11
C TRP A 20 -50.43 -19.61 10.27
N MET A 21 -49.21 -19.16 10.00
CA MET A 21 -48.94 -18.25 8.88
C MET A 21 -47.92 -18.95 7.99
N VAL A 22 -48.44 -19.64 6.99
CA VAL A 22 -47.66 -20.29 5.94
C VAL A 22 -47.02 -19.19 5.10
N TRP A 23 -45.71 -19.03 5.23
CA TRP A 23 -44.91 -18.22 4.33
C TRP A 23 -44.12 -19.17 3.44
N THR A 24 -44.73 -19.62 2.34
CA THR A 24 -43.96 -20.24 1.26
C THR A 24 -43.30 -19.10 0.47
N ARG A 25 -42.12 -18.65 0.91
CA ARG A 25 -41.19 -18.08 -0.07
C ARG A 25 -40.61 -19.25 -0.85
N ASN A 26 -41.00 -19.31 -2.12
CA ASN A 26 -40.29 -20.04 -3.16
C ASN A 26 -38.81 -19.62 -3.11
N TRP A 27 -37.96 -20.48 -2.58
CA TRP A 27 -36.55 -20.48 -2.93
C TRP A 27 -36.45 -21.18 -4.28
N GLY A 28 -36.93 -20.48 -5.31
CA GLY A 28 -36.58 -20.78 -6.70
C GLY A 28 -35.08 -20.63 -6.86
N GLU A 29 -34.51 -21.38 -7.79
CA GLU A 29 -33.09 -21.42 -8.10
C GLU A 29 -32.40 -20.07 -7.90
N SER A 30 -31.33 -20.06 -7.11
CA SER A 30 -30.37 -18.96 -7.21
C SER A 30 -29.82 -19.01 -8.63
N ASP A 31 -30.31 -18.13 -9.49
CA ASP A 31 -29.72 -17.85 -10.79
C ASP A 31 -28.20 -17.82 -10.60
N ALA A 32 -27.52 -18.81 -11.18
CA ALA A 32 -26.09 -18.76 -11.36
C ALA A 32 -25.83 -17.43 -12.07
N ARG A 33 -25.22 -16.46 -11.38
CA ARG A 33 -24.67 -15.27 -12.02
C ARG A 33 -23.82 -15.79 -13.16
N SER A 34 -24.16 -15.41 -14.39
CA SER A 34 -23.31 -15.71 -15.52
C SER A 34 -21.98 -15.03 -15.26
N ASP A 35 -20.95 -15.81 -14.94
CA ASP A 35 -19.55 -15.41 -15.00
C ASP A 35 -19.19 -15.23 -16.47
N SER A 36 -19.79 -14.23 -17.10
CA SER A 36 -19.30 -13.71 -18.36
C SER A 36 -17.95 -13.07 -18.03
N PRO A 37 -16.85 -13.45 -18.70
CA PRO A 37 -15.57 -12.81 -18.46
C PRO A 37 -15.74 -11.31 -18.70
N VAL A 38 -15.46 -10.50 -17.67
CA VAL A 38 -15.33 -9.06 -17.83
C VAL A 38 -14.21 -8.88 -18.83
N ALA A 39 -14.56 -8.42 -20.03
CA ALA A 39 -13.57 -8.08 -21.05
C ALA A 39 -12.53 -7.15 -20.40
N PRO A 40 -11.21 -7.38 -20.61
CA PRO A 40 -10.20 -6.52 -20.03
C PRO A 40 -10.52 -5.09 -20.45
N SER A 41 -10.74 -4.21 -19.47
CA SER A 41 -10.96 -2.79 -19.76
C SER A 41 -9.76 -2.34 -20.59
N SER A 42 -9.99 -1.82 -21.80
CA SER A 42 -8.95 -1.40 -22.75
C SER A 42 -8.16 -0.16 -22.29
N ARG A 43 -8.13 0.12 -20.98
CA ARG A 43 -7.48 1.28 -20.37
C ARG A 43 -5.95 1.17 -20.32
N ALA A 44 -5.35 0.23 -21.05
CA ALA A 44 -3.92 0.23 -21.32
C ALA A 44 -3.50 1.35 -22.30
N ALA A 45 -4.44 1.86 -23.12
CA ALA A 45 -4.13 2.89 -24.12
C ALA A 45 -4.02 4.33 -23.56
N ALA A 46 -4.49 4.58 -22.33
CA ALA A 46 -4.61 5.94 -21.80
C ALA A 46 -3.29 6.54 -21.26
N PHE A 47 -2.22 5.76 -21.12
CA PHE A 47 -0.92 6.27 -20.68
C PHE A 47 -0.05 6.82 -21.81
N ASN A 48 -0.42 6.60 -23.08
CA ASN A 48 0.34 7.03 -24.26
C ASN A 48 -0.32 8.19 -25.02
N ALA A 49 -1.37 8.79 -24.50
CA ALA A 49 -1.86 10.05 -25.08
C ALA A 49 -0.84 11.14 -24.75
N ALA A 50 -0.28 11.78 -25.79
CA ALA A 50 0.43 13.05 -25.60
C ALA A 50 -0.49 14.00 -24.81
N PRO A 51 0.02 14.75 -23.82
CA PRO A 51 -0.81 15.69 -23.09
C PRO A 51 -1.52 16.58 -24.11
N ALA A 52 -2.83 16.77 -23.95
CA ALA A 52 -3.55 17.77 -24.71
C ALA A 52 -2.80 19.09 -24.51
N THR A 53 -2.37 19.71 -25.60
CA THR A 53 -1.88 21.09 -25.58
C THR A 53 -3.07 22.00 -25.31
N GLU A 54 -3.54 22.01 -24.05
CA GLU A 54 -4.21 23.18 -23.52
C GLU A 54 -3.17 24.30 -23.48
N GLU A 55 -3.50 25.44 -24.09
CA GLU A 55 -2.69 26.64 -23.91
C GLU A 55 -2.59 26.90 -22.41
N ALA A 56 -1.37 26.83 -21.88
CA ALA A 56 -1.11 27.19 -20.50
C ALA A 56 -1.62 28.62 -20.31
N GLY A 57 -2.69 28.78 -19.53
CA GLY A 57 -3.17 30.10 -19.14
C GLY A 57 -2.05 30.91 -18.49
N ASP A 58 -2.25 32.22 -18.41
CA ASP A 58 -1.31 33.23 -17.86
C ASP A 58 -1.10 33.10 -16.34
N SER A 59 -0.92 31.88 -15.84
CA SER A 59 -0.58 31.58 -14.47
C SER A 59 0.91 31.87 -14.26
N PRO A 60 1.31 32.64 -13.24
CA PRO A 60 2.73 32.80 -12.90
C PRO A 60 3.36 31.48 -12.37
N ILE A 61 2.54 30.45 -12.11
CA ILE A 61 2.98 29.13 -11.66
C ILE A 61 2.82 28.15 -12.82
N HIS A 62 3.93 27.55 -13.23
CA HIS A 62 3.98 26.49 -14.23
C HIS A 62 4.58 25.22 -13.62
N PHE A 63 3.94 24.09 -13.90
CA PHE A 63 4.49 22.78 -13.55
C PHE A 63 5.33 22.27 -14.71
N THR A 64 6.49 21.68 -14.39
CA THR A 64 7.34 20.98 -15.35
C THR A 64 7.54 19.55 -14.87
N LEU A 65 7.40 18.58 -15.78
CA LEU A 65 7.70 17.19 -15.47
C LEU A 65 9.22 17.04 -15.28
N MET A 66 9.63 16.66 -14.07
CA MET A 66 11.05 16.52 -13.71
C MET A 66 11.51 15.06 -13.59
N THR A 67 10.67 14.08 -13.92
CA THR A 67 11.00 12.66 -13.68
C THR A 67 12.34 12.26 -14.29
N GLU A 68 12.54 12.50 -15.59
CA GLU A 68 13.77 12.12 -16.30
C GLU A 68 15.00 12.92 -15.82
N SER A 69 14.81 14.19 -15.48
CA SER A 69 15.91 15.06 -15.08
C SER A 69 16.28 14.89 -13.61
N SER A 70 15.38 14.43 -12.75
CA SER A 70 15.59 14.40 -11.30
C SER A 70 16.54 13.31 -10.82
N GLY A 71 16.68 12.20 -11.55
CA GLY A 71 17.40 11.02 -11.07
C GLY A 71 16.60 10.11 -10.13
N ILE A 72 15.35 10.47 -9.80
CA ILE A 72 14.45 9.60 -9.03
C ILE A 72 13.90 8.51 -9.95
N VAL A 73 14.23 7.24 -9.65
CA VAL A 73 13.76 6.06 -10.39
C VAL A 73 12.82 5.17 -9.55
N PHE A 74 12.39 5.69 -8.40
CA PHE A 74 11.54 4.96 -7.45
C PHE A 74 10.23 4.50 -8.09
N GLN A 75 9.86 3.24 -7.82
CA GLN A 75 8.56 2.70 -8.18
C GLN A 75 7.90 2.13 -6.92
N HIS A 76 6.75 2.70 -6.56
CA HIS A 76 5.97 2.20 -5.45
C HIS A 76 5.38 0.82 -5.77
N ARG A 77 5.57 -0.13 -4.87
CA ARG A 77 4.92 -1.45 -4.91
C ARG A 77 3.80 -1.48 -3.90
N SER A 78 2.56 -1.53 -4.38
CA SER A 78 1.37 -1.63 -3.52
C SER A 78 1.12 -3.04 -2.99
N GLY A 79 1.82 -4.06 -3.48
CA GLY A 79 1.52 -5.45 -3.14
C GLY A 79 0.16 -5.93 -3.66
N ASN A 80 -0.40 -5.24 -4.67
CA ASN A 80 -1.66 -5.62 -5.30
C ASN A 80 -1.60 -7.04 -5.88
N SER A 81 -2.55 -7.87 -5.48
CA SER A 81 -2.71 -9.25 -5.93
C SER A 81 -4.21 -9.59 -6.06
N PRO A 82 -4.58 -10.70 -6.72
CA PRO A 82 -5.99 -11.14 -6.82
C PRO A 82 -6.67 -11.31 -5.45
N GLU A 83 -5.90 -11.66 -4.41
CA GLU A 83 -6.37 -11.88 -3.05
C GLU A 83 -6.71 -10.57 -2.32
N ARG A 84 -6.26 -9.42 -2.86
CA ARG A 84 -6.55 -8.06 -2.34
C ARG A 84 -6.36 -7.95 -0.84
N PRO A 85 -5.15 -8.22 -0.32
CA PRO A 85 -4.91 -8.12 1.11
C PRO A 85 -5.16 -6.69 1.59
N PHE A 86 -5.77 -6.54 2.77
CA PHE A 86 -6.18 -5.23 3.30
C PHE A 86 -5.07 -4.16 3.27
N PRO A 87 -3.80 -4.45 3.63
CA PRO A 87 -2.74 -3.45 3.54
C PRO A 87 -2.49 -2.93 2.12
N ALA A 88 -2.70 -3.76 1.08
CA ALA A 88 -2.51 -3.40 -0.32
C ALA A 88 -3.55 -2.40 -0.86
N ALA A 89 -4.67 -2.22 -0.15
CA ALA A 89 -5.65 -1.20 -0.47
C ALA A 89 -5.16 0.23 -0.12
N ASN A 90 -4.18 0.33 0.78
CA ASN A 90 -3.59 1.58 1.21
C ASN A 90 -2.21 1.77 0.55
N GLY A 91 -1.99 2.93 -0.05
CA GLY A 91 -0.68 3.31 -0.57
C GLY A 91 0.31 3.64 0.55
N SER A 92 1.56 3.87 0.17
CA SER A 92 2.60 4.36 1.08
C SER A 92 2.80 5.87 0.95
N GLY A 93 3.48 6.46 1.93
CA GLY A 93 3.79 7.89 1.97
C GLY A 93 5.19 8.25 1.49
N ILE A 94 5.44 9.55 1.54
CA ILE A 94 6.74 10.19 1.34
C ILE A 94 7.04 11.09 2.57
N GLY A 95 8.29 11.13 2.99
CA GLY A 95 8.82 12.09 3.96
C GLY A 95 9.83 13.03 3.30
N SER A 96 9.79 14.30 3.69
CA SER A 96 10.77 15.32 3.30
C SER A 96 11.59 15.66 4.53
N LEU A 97 12.92 15.64 4.41
CA LEU A 97 13.86 15.92 5.50
C LEU A 97 15.18 16.44 4.93
N ASP A 98 15.96 17.17 5.73
CA ASP A 98 17.32 17.56 5.38
C ASP A 98 18.27 16.64 6.17
N TYR A 99 18.53 15.42 5.64
CA TYR A 99 19.12 14.35 6.45
C TYR A 99 20.59 14.59 6.79
N ASP A 100 21.27 15.44 6.03
CA ASP A 100 22.68 15.80 6.21
C ASP A 100 22.92 17.29 6.49
N LEU A 101 21.85 18.05 6.74
CA LEU A 101 21.86 19.47 7.12
C LEU A 101 22.52 20.39 6.08
N ASP A 102 22.42 20.05 4.80
CA ASP A 102 22.98 20.83 3.71
C ASP A 102 22.03 21.91 3.15
N GLY A 103 20.81 21.99 3.70
CA GLY A 103 19.77 22.94 3.34
C GLY A 103 18.96 22.51 2.11
N ASN A 104 19.30 21.40 1.46
CA ASN A 104 18.50 20.82 0.39
C ASN A 104 17.66 19.68 0.93
N TYR A 105 16.34 19.84 0.91
CA TYR A 105 15.44 18.77 1.35
C TYR A 105 15.58 17.53 0.45
N ASP A 106 15.83 16.41 1.12
CA ASP A 106 15.88 15.04 0.64
C ASP A 106 14.51 14.37 0.73
N LEU A 107 14.38 13.22 0.07
CA LEU A 107 13.11 12.51 -0.02
C LEU A 107 13.25 11.06 0.42
N TYR A 108 12.45 10.68 1.42
CA TYR A 108 12.31 9.31 1.87
C TYR A 108 10.97 8.72 1.40
N PHE A 109 11.01 7.67 0.60
CA PHE A 109 9.85 6.98 0.06
C PHE A 109 9.58 5.70 0.83
N ALA A 110 8.37 5.56 1.36
CA ALA A 110 7.87 4.29 1.84
C ALA A 110 7.31 3.48 0.67
N THR A 111 7.41 2.15 0.76
CA THR A 111 6.73 1.26 -0.17
C THR A 111 6.11 0.08 0.56
N GLY A 112 5.11 -0.52 -0.09
CA GLY A 112 4.69 -1.86 0.20
C GLY A 112 5.61 -2.89 -0.47
N ARG A 113 5.17 -4.13 -0.41
CA ARG A 113 5.76 -5.27 -1.10
C ARG A 113 4.69 -6.31 -1.41
N THR A 114 5.01 -7.25 -2.28
CA THR A 114 4.10 -8.35 -2.62
C THR A 114 3.84 -9.23 -1.40
N PHE A 115 2.59 -9.66 -1.23
CA PHE A 115 2.20 -10.66 -0.24
C PHE A 115 2.31 -12.08 -0.83
N PRO A 116 2.66 -13.09 -0.02
CA PRO A 116 3.00 -13.03 1.40
C PRO A 116 4.41 -12.44 1.66
N LEU A 117 4.61 -11.81 2.83
CA LEU A 117 5.81 -11.03 3.15
C LEU A 117 7.09 -11.86 3.33
N ASP A 118 6.97 -13.18 3.43
CA ASP A 118 8.08 -14.11 3.54
C ASP A 118 8.71 -14.47 2.17
N GLN A 119 8.06 -14.10 1.07
CA GLN A 119 8.61 -14.34 -0.27
C GLN A 119 9.46 -13.18 -0.77
N PRO A 120 10.63 -13.44 -1.41
CA PRO A 120 11.45 -12.41 -2.01
C PRO A 120 10.65 -11.55 -2.98
N ASP A 121 10.70 -10.23 -2.81
CA ASP A 121 10.19 -9.30 -3.80
C ASP A 121 11.36 -8.86 -4.69
N GLY A 122 11.10 -8.65 -5.99
CA GLY A 122 12.15 -8.43 -7.00
C GLY A 122 13.08 -7.24 -6.69
N VAL A 123 14.13 -7.08 -7.49
CA VAL A 123 15.08 -5.96 -7.39
C VAL A 123 14.32 -4.62 -7.38
N GLY A 124 14.70 -3.72 -6.47
CA GLY A 124 14.01 -2.45 -6.29
C GLY A 124 12.97 -2.44 -5.17
N SER A 125 12.78 -3.55 -4.45
CA SER A 125 11.92 -3.62 -3.27
C SER A 125 12.50 -2.83 -2.09
N GLY A 126 11.60 -2.30 -1.25
CA GLY A 126 11.93 -1.58 -0.02
C GLY A 126 11.94 -0.06 -0.12
N ASN A 127 11.91 0.57 1.06
CA ASN A 127 11.92 2.02 1.20
C ASN A 127 13.19 2.63 0.59
N ARG A 128 13.13 3.89 0.16
CA ARG A 128 14.26 4.57 -0.49
C ARG A 128 14.52 5.95 0.09
N LEU A 129 15.78 6.29 0.31
CA LEU A 129 16.23 7.65 0.61
C LEU A 129 16.99 8.22 -0.59
N TYR A 130 16.53 9.37 -1.06
CA TYR A 130 17.14 10.12 -2.15
C TYR A 130 17.71 11.42 -1.62
N ARG A 131 19.04 11.55 -1.66
CA ARG A 131 19.75 12.78 -1.34
C ARG A 131 19.59 13.81 -2.46
N ASN A 132 19.19 15.03 -2.14
CA ASN A 132 19.16 16.15 -3.08
C ASN A 132 20.53 16.83 -3.18
N ASN A 133 21.23 16.61 -4.30
CA ASN A 133 22.53 17.23 -4.56
C ASN A 133 22.42 18.67 -5.10
N GLY A 134 21.26 19.32 -4.89
CA GLY A 134 20.91 20.61 -5.46
C GLY A 134 20.28 20.50 -6.86
N HIS A 135 19.66 21.59 -7.30
CA HIS A 135 19.00 21.70 -8.62
C HIS A 135 17.99 20.57 -8.91
N TRP A 136 17.37 20.02 -7.88
CA TRP A 136 16.43 18.89 -7.97
C TRP A 136 17.06 17.63 -8.58
N LYS A 137 18.37 17.43 -8.37
CA LYS A 137 19.13 16.23 -8.78
C LYS A 137 19.36 15.31 -7.59
N PHE A 138 18.74 14.15 -7.65
CA PHE A 138 18.70 13.21 -6.53
C PHE A 138 19.62 12.00 -6.75
N ALA A 139 20.29 11.56 -5.69
CA ALA A 139 21.05 10.32 -5.65
C ALA A 139 20.44 9.36 -4.64
N ASP A 140 20.26 8.09 -5.02
CA ASP A 140 19.83 7.05 -4.08
C ASP A 140 20.95 6.76 -3.08
N VAL A 141 20.73 7.12 -1.81
CA VAL A 141 21.65 6.90 -0.68
C VAL A 141 21.10 5.86 0.30
N THR A 142 20.06 5.12 -0.07
CA THR A 142 19.32 4.18 0.79
C THR A 142 20.24 3.19 1.49
N THR A 143 21.20 2.60 0.75
CA THR A 143 22.12 1.60 1.30
C THR A 143 23.15 2.25 2.24
N ALA A 144 23.67 3.42 1.86
CA ALA A 144 24.64 4.14 2.66
C ALA A 144 24.05 4.63 4.00
N ALA A 145 22.79 5.06 3.98
CA ALA A 145 22.05 5.48 5.17
C ALA A 145 21.44 4.32 5.98
N GLY A 146 21.42 3.09 5.46
CA GLY A 146 20.88 1.93 6.18
C GLY A 146 19.36 1.91 6.37
N VAL A 147 18.60 2.69 5.60
CA VAL A 147 17.14 2.90 5.77
C VAL A 147 16.27 2.10 4.78
N GLY A 148 16.86 1.12 4.09
CA GLY A 148 16.21 0.32 3.03
C GLY A 148 15.31 -0.81 3.52
N HIS A 149 14.32 -0.52 4.38
CA HIS A 149 13.43 -1.54 4.93
C HIS A 149 12.66 -2.30 3.85
N LEU A 150 12.70 -3.63 3.92
CA LEU A 150 12.07 -4.55 2.96
C LEU A 150 10.67 -5.04 3.42
N GLY A 151 9.91 -4.28 4.19
CA GLY A 151 8.55 -4.67 4.63
C GLY A 151 7.44 -3.95 3.88
N TYR A 152 6.24 -3.97 4.47
CA TYR A 152 5.12 -3.17 3.98
C TYR A 152 5.02 -1.90 4.83
N SER A 153 5.51 -0.77 4.31
CA SER A 153 5.53 0.52 4.99
C SER A 153 4.36 1.40 4.56
N ALA A 154 3.83 2.21 5.45
CA ALA A 154 2.70 3.10 5.20
C ALA A 154 3.07 4.57 5.43
N GLY A 155 2.86 5.08 6.63
CA GLY A 155 3.10 6.47 6.99
C GLY A 155 4.54 6.73 7.40
N ILE A 156 5.00 7.96 7.17
CA ILE A 156 6.30 8.47 7.58
C ILE A 156 6.08 9.69 8.44
N ALA A 157 6.84 9.81 9.53
CA ALA A 157 6.99 11.05 10.28
C ALA A 157 8.48 11.35 10.44
N VAL A 158 8.83 12.63 10.33
CA VAL A 158 10.20 13.14 10.46
C VAL A 158 10.23 14.11 11.63
N GLY A 159 11.26 14.02 12.45
CA GLY A 159 11.50 14.96 13.54
C GLY A 159 12.74 14.57 14.33
N ASP A 160 13.31 15.52 15.05
CA ASP A 160 14.42 15.30 15.98
C ASP A 160 13.84 14.87 17.34
N PHE A 161 13.84 13.56 17.62
CA PHE A 161 13.16 13.03 18.83
C PHE A 161 14.07 13.02 20.06
N ASP A 162 15.39 13.06 19.87
CA ASP A 162 16.38 13.01 20.95
C ASP A 162 17.10 14.35 21.19
N SER A 163 16.73 15.38 20.42
CA SER A 163 17.25 16.74 20.48
C SER A 163 18.74 16.85 20.13
N ASP A 164 19.25 16.01 19.23
CA ASP A 164 20.64 16.06 18.77
C ASP A 164 20.87 17.02 17.59
N GLY A 165 19.80 17.58 17.03
CA GLY A 165 19.82 18.52 15.92
C GLY A 165 19.76 17.87 14.54
N PHE A 166 19.71 16.53 14.45
CA PHE A 166 19.55 15.80 13.21
C PHE A 166 18.12 15.21 13.10
N PRO A 167 17.54 15.15 11.88
CA PRO A 167 16.22 14.60 11.73
C PRO A 167 16.23 13.07 11.80
N ASP A 168 15.34 12.52 12.62
CA ASP A 168 15.04 11.10 12.69
C ASP A 168 13.84 10.74 11.81
N ILE A 169 13.69 9.44 11.51
CA ILE A 169 12.62 8.93 10.66
C ILE A 169 11.83 7.85 11.41
N TYR A 170 10.55 8.10 11.64
CA TYR A 170 9.60 7.09 12.08
C TYR A 170 8.77 6.57 10.90
N VAL A 171 8.62 5.25 10.79
CA VAL A 171 7.86 4.59 9.73
C VAL A 171 6.84 3.64 10.35
N SER A 172 5.57 3.82 9.99
CA SER A 172 4.54 2.84 10.32
C SER A 172 4.55 1.69 9.31
N CYS A 173 4.48 0.46 9.81
CA CYS A 173 4.58 -0.73 8.98
C CYS A 173 3.46 -1.72 9.30
N PHE A 174 3.16 -2.61 8.35
CA PHE A 174 2.47 -3.84 8.68
C PHE A 174 3.44 -4.73 9.48
N GLY A 175 3.19 -4.86 10.78
CA GLY A 175 4.11 -5.50 11.72
C GLY A 175 4.77 -4.45 12.63
N PRO A 176 6.01 -4.68 13.09
CA PRO A 176 6.74 -3.72 13.90
C PRO A 176 7.00 -2.41 13.14
N ASN A 177 6.73 -1.29 13.78
CA ASN A 177 7.13 0.03 13.27
C ASN A 177 8.64 0.22 13.42
N LEU A 178 9.19 1.16 12.65
CA LEU A 178 10.62 1.47 12.64
C LEU A 178 10.83 2.90 13.14
N LEU A 179 11.89 3.07 13.92
CA LEU A 179 12.46 4.37 14.24
C LEU A 179 13.94 4.31 13.84
N TYR A 180 14.31 5.14 12.87
CA TYR A 180 15.70 5.39 12.52
C TYR A 180 16.16 6.60 13.27
N ARG A 181 17.13 6.40 14.15
CA ARG A 181 17.92 7.47 14.74
C ARG A 181 19.06 7.82 13.79
N ASN A 182 19.29 9.10 13.52
CA ASN A 182 20.40 9.56 12.66
C ASN A 182 21.77 9.13 13.22
#